data_AF-A0A7C4MVH0-F1
#
_entry.id   AF-A0A7C4MVH0-F1
#
_cell.length_a   1.000
_cell.length_b   1.000
_cell.length_c   1.000
_cell.angle_alpha   90.00
_cell.angle_beta   90.00
_cell.angle_gamma   90.00
#
_symmetry.space_group_name_H-M   'P 1'
#
loop_
_entity.id
_entity.type
_entity.pdbx_description
1 polymer ?
#
loop_
_entity_poly.entity_id
_entity_poly.type
_entity_poly.pdbx_seq_one_letter_code
_entity_poly.pdbx_strand_id
1 'polypeptide(L)'
;MYPAELLAMFPPHPRSMMVFVAMSFDTAHEVVWQRVISPAISETEWSGEHLKPHRVNLTLRSDSIITEIVQSISEARLILADISTDGWMRRADWMRRSDWRKRPVRNGNVMYEVGLAHAARLPEEVILIRGDSDPLNFDIAGVRVHQYPPDARGAKDVVKMLLLEALKSVDDRRTIAVKQAVRSLDLTMYLLLQEGLRDIPHPSTHTMGQALGSVQRMAAINRLLSAGMLEVVFKEVTAKLLDRPVEEMVAYRLTPFGSAVFAAARQQQNFLPGWQAWLKTPMGNAWLESQKTAAEAKTASNPTVDADAPKSGAHG
;
A
#
# COMPACT_ATOMS: atom_id res chain seq x y z
N MET A 1 4.27 -15.28 -20.02
CA MET A 1 3.79 -14.01 -19.43
C MET A 1 5.00 -13.26 -18.93
N TYR A 2 5.13 -11.99 -19.23
CA TYR A 2 6.24 -11.15 -18.78
C TYR A 2 5.99 -10.65 -17.34
N PRO A 3 7.03 -10.42 -16.53
CA PRO A 3 6.87 -9.93 -15.15
C PRO A 3 6.04 -8.64 -15.06
N ALA A 4 6.19 -7.72 -16.01
CA ALA A 4 5.43 -6.48 -16.07
C ALA A 4 3.92 -6.71 -16.31
N GLU A 5 3.53 -7.73 -17.08
CA GLU A 5 2.12 -8.08 -17.30
C GLU A 5 1.51 -8.63 -16.01
N LEU A 6 2.20 -9.55 -15.33
CA LEU A 6 1.71 -10.17 -14.10
C LEU A 6 1.59 -9.14 -12.96
N LEU A 7 2.58 -8.25 -12.80
CA LEU A 7 2.56 -7.19 -11.79
C LEU A 7 1.54 -6.08 -12.09
N ALA A 8 1.19 -5.85 -13.36
CA ALA A 8 0.13 -4.91 -13.73
C ALA A 8 -1.28 -5.49 -13.47
N MET A 9 -1.48 -6.79 -13.70
CA MET A 9 -2.75 -7.49 -13.41
C MET A 9 -2.93 -7.77 -11.92
N PHE A 10 -1.86 -8.10 -11.22
CA PHE A 10 -1.84 -8.45 -9.80
C PHE A 10 -0.85 -7.53 -9.07
N PRO A 11 -1.25 -6.27 -8.79
CA PRO A 11 -0.38 -5.31 -8.13
C PRO A 11 0.12 -5.87 -6.79
N PRO A 12 1.43 -5.77 -6.51
CA PRO A 12 2.07 -6.45 -5.39
C PRO A 12 1.45 -6.05 -4.07
N HIS A 13 0.94 -7.04 -3.35
CA HIS A 13 0.25 -6.86 -2.08
C HIS A 13 0.66 -8.01 -1.14
N PRO A 14 1.38 -7.72 -0.05
CA PRO A 14 1.80 -8.75 0.90
C PRO A 14 0.58 -9.42 1.56
N ARG A 15 0.26 -10.65 1.12
CA ARG A 15 -0.93 -11.42 1.51
C ARG A 15 -0.61 -12.54 2.49
N SER A 16 0.62 -13.05 2.48
CA SER A 16 1.05 -14.17 3.30
C SER A 16 2.17 -13.77 4.25
N MET A 17 2.25 -14.40 5.43
CA MET A 17 3.42 -14.32 6.32
C MET A 17 4.59 -15.14 5.76
N MET A 18 5.01 -14.81 4.53
CA MET A 18 6.08 -15.47 3.78
C MET A 18 7.23 -14.49 3.58
N VAL A 19 8.46 -14.98 3.64
CA VAL A 19 9.64 -14.26 3.17
C VAL A 19 10.14 -14.97 1.91
N PHE A 20 10.09 -14.28 0.77
CA PHE A 20 10.72 -14.76 -0.45
C PHE A 20 12.24 -14.57 -0.33
N VAL A 21 13.01 -15.63 -0.56
CA VAL A 21 14.47 -15.63 -0.39
C VAL A 21 15.17 -15.89 -1.71
N ALA A 22 15.89 -14.87 -2.17
CA ALA A 22 16.76 -14.93 -3.34
C ALA A 22 18.20 -15.23 -2.88
N MET A 23 18.72 -16.42 -3.16
CA MET A 23 20.10 -16.78 -2.82
C MET A 23 20.66 -17.85 -3.75
N SER A 24 21.99 -17.97 -3.81
CA SER A 24 22.64 -19.02 -4.59
C SER A 24 22.28 -20.43 -4.07
N PHE A 25 22.24 -21.38 -5.00
CA PHE A 25 22.03 -22.80 -4.73
C PHE A 25 23.35 -23.58 -4.61
N ASP A 26 24.50 -22.90 -4.74
CA ASP A 26 25.80 -23.52 -4.53
C ASP A 26 25.96 -24.05 -3.11
N THR A 27 26.72 -25.13 -2.96
CA THR A 27 26.79 -25.93 -1.72
C THR A 27 27.27 -25.14 -0.48
N ALA A 28 28.02 -24.05 -0.67
CA ALA A 28 28.38 -23.13 0.41
C ALA A 28 27.15 -22.38 0.96
N HIS A 29 26.27 -21.87 0.09
CA HIS A 29 25.08 -21.13 0.48
C HIS A 29 23.98 -22.04 1.04
N GLU A 30 23.94 -23.32 0.65
CA GLU A 30 23.01 -24.29 1.23
C GLU A 30 23.25 -24.52 2.74
N VAL A 31 24.52 -24.48 3.20
CA VAL A 31 24.83 -24.54 4.64
C VAL A 31 24.30 -23.30 5.38
N VAL A 32 24.40 -22.12 4.76
CA VAL A 32 23.91 -20.85 5.31
C VAL A 32 22.38 -20.79 5.31
N TRP A 33 21.74 -21.30 4.25
CA TRP A 33 20.28 -21.47 4.17
C TRP A 33 19.75 -22.28 5.35
N GLN A 34 20.29 -23.48 5.56
CA GLN A 34 19.81 -24.42 6.57
C GLN A 34 20.12 -24.00 8.01
N ARG A 35 21.24 -23.31 8.25
CA ARG A 35 21.70 -22.96 9.62
C ARG A 35 21.38 -21.53 10.06
N VAL A 36 21.25 -20.60 9.12
CA VAL A 36 21.13 -19.16 9.40
C VAL A 36 19.81 -18.62 8.88
N ILE A 37 19.59 -18.63 7.56
CA ILE A 37 18.51 -17.84 6.94
C ILE A 37 17.13 -18.46 7.21
N SER A 38 16.94 -19.75 6.90
CA SER A 38 15.65 -20.42 7.10
C SER A 38 15.23 -20.50 8.59
N PRO A 39 16.15 -20.81 9.54
CA PRO A 39 15.85 -20.69 10.97
C PRO A 39 15.55 -19.26 11.43
N ALA A 40 16.31 -18.25 10.98
CA ALA A 40 16.06 -16.85 11.38
C ALA A 40 14.66 -16.38 10.97
N ILE A 41 14.22 -16.72 9.76
CA ILE A 41 12.87 -16.43 9.29
C ILE A 41 11.84 -17.20 10.11
N SER A 42 11.98 -18.52 10.24
CA SER A 42 11.00 -19.37 10.94
C SER A 42 10.83 -19.00 12.42
N GLU A 43 11.90 -18.57 13.08
CA GLU A 43 11.86 -18.08 14.47
C GLU A 43 11.39 -16.61 14.59
N THR A 44 11.15 -15.90 13.49
CA THR A 44 10.61 -14.54 13.50
C THR A 44 9.09 -14.58 13.56
N GLU A 45 8.52 -13.97 14.59
CA GLU A 45 7.08 -13.82 14.78
C GLU A 45 6.68 -12.36 14.50
N TRP A 46 5.57 -12.14 13.81
CA TRP A 46 4.94 -10.83 13.63
C TRP A 46 3.43 -10.92 13.79
N SER A 47 2.84 -10.03 14.60
CA SER A 47 1.40 -9.98 14.84
C SER A 47 0.75 -11.29 15.32
N GLY A 48 1.51 -12.19 15.96
CA GLY A 48 1.03 -13.50 16.42
C GLY A 48 1.23 -14.67 15.44
N GLU A 49 1.85 -14.43 14.28
CA GLU A 49 2.17 -15.47 13.29
C GLU A 49 3.67 -15.56 13.01
N HIS A 50 4.17 -16.79 12.82
CA HIS A 50 5.54 -17.05 12.38
C HIS A 50 5.71 -16.81 10.88
N LEU A 51 6.81 -16.16 10.49
CA LEU A 51 7.19 -16.01 9.08
C LEU A 51 7.62 -17.37 8.49
N LYS A 52 7.29 -17.60 7.22
CA LYS A 52 7.60 -18.82 6.48
C LYS A 52 8.68 -18.54 5.43
N PRO A 53 9.87 -19.17 5.52
CA PRO A 53 10.90 -19.02 4.50
C PRO A 53 10.50 -19.75 3.20
N HIS A 54 10.59 -19.06 2.07
CA HIS A 54 10.29 -19.63 0.75
C HIS A 54 11.38 -19.25 -0.25
N ARG A 55 12.00 -20.27 -0.86
CA ARG A 55 13.06 -20.16 -1.86
C ARG A 55 12.68 -21.04 -3.06
N VAL A 56 12.46 -20.44 -4.23
CA VAL A 56 11.92 -21.13 -5.43
C VAL A 56 12.89 -22.18 -5.95
N ASN A 57 12.44 -23.43 -6.10
CA ASN A 57 13.33 -24.56 -6.38
C ASN A 57 13.63 -24.72 -7.89
N LEU A 58 14.78 -24.20 -8.33
CA LEU A 58 15.24 -24.22 -9.72
C LEU A 58 15.46 -25.63 -10.33
N THR A 59 15.37 -26.73 -9.56
CA THR A 59 15.46 -28.09 -10.14
C THR A 59 14.20 -28.53 -10.87
N LEU A 60 13.06 -27.88 -10.63
CA LEU A 60 11.80 -28.09 -11.35
C LEU A 60 11.87 -27.41 -12.72
N ARG A 61 12.26 -28.17 -13.76
CA ARG A 61 12.29 -27.70 -15.16
C ARG A 61 10.88 -27.50 -15.73
N SER A 62 10.28 -26.37 -15.43
CA SER A 62 9.00 -25.92 -15.99
C SER A 62 9.05 -24.46 -16.40
N ASP A 63 8.28 -24.09 -17.43
CA ASP A 63 8.13 -22.70 -17.88
C ASP A 63 7.45 -21.79 -16.83
N SER A 64 7.07 -22.36 -15.68
CA SER A 64 6.46 -21.67 -14.54
C SER A 64 7.46 -20.95 -13.63
N ILE A 65 8.78 -21.22 -13.67
CA ILE A 65 9.74 -20.66 -12.70
C ILE A 65 9.65 -19.12 -12.61
N ILE A 66 9.56 -18.42 -13.75
CA ILE A 66 9.45 -16.95 -13.77
C ILE A 66 8.10 -16.50 -13.17
N THR A 67 7.01 -17.22 -13.46
CA THR A 67 5.69 -16.93 -12.87
C THR A 67 5.70 -17.15 -11.35
N GLU A 68 6.33 -18.23 -10.88
CA GLU A 68 6.47 -18.56 -9.46
C GLU A 68 7.31 -17.51 -8.72
N ILE A 69 8.46 -17.10 -9.27
CA ILE A 69 9.29 -16.02 -8.74
C ILE A 69 8.48 -14.71 -8.62
N VAL A 70 7.81 -14.27 -9.69
CA VAL A 70 7.08 -12.99 -9.67
C VAL A 70 5.83 -13.07 -8.78
N GLN A 71 5.14 -14.21 -8.72
CA GLN A 71 4.03 -14.43 -7.80
C GLN A 71 4.51 -14.40 -6.34
N SER A 72 5.59 -15.11 -5.98
CA SER A 72 6.14 -15.08 -4.63
C SER A 72 6.69 -13.71 -4.24
N ILE A 73 7.29 -12.95 -5.16
CA ILE A 73 7.66 -11.53 -4.98
C ILE A 73 6.42 -10.64 -4.77
N SER A 74 5.28 -10.96 -5.40
CA SER A 74 4.02 -10.22 -5.24
C SER A 74 3.32 -10.50 -3.91
N GLU A 75 3.29 -11.77 -3.48
CA GLU A 75 2.54 -12.23 -2.31
C GLU A 75 3.30 -12.11 -0.97
N ALA A 76 4.64 -12.20 -0.98
CA ALA A 76 5.45 -12.24 0.24
C ALA A 76 5.35 -10.97 1.10
N ARG A 77 5.49 -11.12 2.42
CA ARG A 77 5.53 -10.02 3.40
C ARG A 77 6.84 -9.23 3.32
N LEU A 78 7.95 -9.92 3.09
CA LEU A 78 9.28 -9.36 2.87
C LEU A 78 10.03 -10.16 1.80
N ILE A 79 11.07 -9.54 1.25
CA ILE A 79 12.06 -10.15 0.37
C ILE A 79 13.42 -10.06 1.05
N LEU A 80 14.16 -11.17 1.08
CA LEU A 80 15.51 -11.26 1.62
C LEU A 80 16.44 -11.81 0.56
N ALA A 81 17.51 -11.08 0.20
CA ALA A 81 18.45 -11.52 -0.83
C ALA A 81 19.89 -11.63 -0.29
N ASP A 82 20.49 -12.81 -0.41
CA ASP A 82 21.91 -13.03 -0.10
C ASP A 82 22.75 -12.76 -1.36
N ILE A 83 23.25 -11.52 -1.48
CA ILE A 83 24.05 -11.02 -2.61
C ILE A 83 25.56 -11.14 -2.37
N SER A 84 25.94 -12.19 -1.65
CA SER A 84 27.33 -12.60 -1.41
C SER A 84 28.05 -12.97 -2.71
N THR A 85 29.39 -13.01 -2.66
CA THR A 85 30.23 -13.42 -3.79
C THR A 85 30.28 -14.95 -3.98
N ASP A 86 29.52 -15.50 -4.94
CA ASP A 86 29.61 -16.91 -5.38
C ASP A 86 31.03 -17.30 -5.85
N GLY A 87 31.76 -16.38 -6.47
CA GLY A 87 33.08 -16.70 -7.02
C GLY A 87 33.90 -15.53 -7.55
N TRP A 88 35.02 -15.86 -8.20
CA TRP A 88 35.99 -14.87 -8.69
C TRP A 88 36.33 -15.11 -10.16
N MET A 89 36.18 -14.08 -10.99
CA MET A 89 36.47 -14.16 -12.42
C MET A 89 37.96 -14.51 -12.65
N ARG A 90 38.21 -15.61 -13.36
CA ARG A 90 39.56 -16.17 -13.56
C ARG A 90 40.30 -15.47 -14.72
N ARG A 91 41.57 -15.86 -14.89
CA ARG A 91 42.57 -15.04 -15.61
C ARG A 91 42.51 -15.11 -17.14
N ALA A 92 41.59 -15.89 -17.72
CA ALA A 92 41.55 -16.14 -19.16
C ALA A 92 40.66 -15.12 -19.92
N ASP A 93 39.64 -14.56 -19.27
CA ASP A 93 38.40 -14.22 -19.98
C ASP A 93 38.24 -12.74 -20.42
N TRP A 94 39.16 -11.83 -20.06
CA TRP A 94 39.11 -10.40 -20.45
C TRP A 94 40.38 -9.81 -21.09
N MET A 95 41.53 -10.47 -20.90
CA MET A 95 42.88 -10.35 -21.53
C MET A 95 43.48 -9.01 -22.09
N ARG A 96 42.84 -7.83 -22.05
CA ARG A 96 43.33 -6.61 -22.75
C ARG A 96 43.32 -5.24 -22.00
N ARG A 97 43.12 -5.17 -20.67
CA ARG A 97 43.28 -3.89 -19.91
C ARG A 97 43.98 -4.10 -18.55
N SER A 98 45.14 -3.48 -18.37
CA SER A 98 46.15 -3.76 -17.32
C SER A 98 45.68 -3.79 -15.87
N ASP A 99 44.59 -3.10 -15.53
CA ASP A 99 44.18 -2.85 -14.13
C ASP A 99 42.93 -3.62 -13.68
N TRP A 100 42.45 -4.61 -14.45
CA TRP A 100 41.37 -5.49 -13.96
C TRP A 100 41.89 -6.44 -12.87
N ARG A 101 41.86 -5.97 -11.61
CA ARG A 101 42.03 -6.80 -10.41
C ARG A 101 40.91 -7.85 -10.37
N LYS A 102 41.13 -8.97 -9.64
CA LYS A 102 40.11 -10.00 -9.38
C LYS A 102 38.77 -9.33 -9.06
N ARG A 103 37.74 -9.55 -9.88
CA ARG A 103 36.39 -9.05 -9.62
C ARG A 103 35.56 -10.14 -8.94
N PRO A 104 34.80 -9.82 -7.88
CA PRO A 104 33.79 -10.72 -7.35
C PRO A 104 32.73 -10.97 -8.43
N VAL A 105 32.22 -12.19 -8.48
CA VAL A 105 31.09 -12.62 -9.29
C VAL A 105 29.99 -13.04 -8.32
N ARG A 106 28.80 -12.47 -8.52
CA ARG A 106 27.58 -12.77 -7.75
C ARG A 106 26.60 -13.53 -8.63
N ASN A 107 25.73 -14.30 -8.01
CA ASN A 107 24.75 -15.11 -8.71
C ASN A 107 23.86 -14.28 -9.65
N GLY A 108 23.86 -14.62 -10.95
CA GLY A 108 23.08 -13.90 -11.95
C GLY A 108 21.57 -13.95 -11.70
N ASN A 109 21.06 -15.06 -11.17
CA ASN A 109 19.63 -15.25 -10.91
C ASN A 109 19.19 -14.43 -9.70
N VAL A 110 19.98 -14.43 -8.61
CA VAL A 110 19.72 -13.59 -7.43
C VAL A 110 19.74 -12.10 -7.80
N MET A 111 20.68 -11.67 -8.63
CA MET A 111 20.73 -10.28 -9.10
C MET A 111 19.51 -9.91 -9.97
N TYR A 112 18.97 -10.85 -10.76
CA TYR A 112 17.74 -10.68 -11.53
C TYR A 112 16.50 -10.60 -10.61
N GLU A 113 16.40 -11.50 -9.63
CA GLU A 113 15.33 -11.52 -8.62
C GLU A 113 15.32 -10.25 -7.76
N VAL A 114 16.50 -9.73 -7.38
CA VAL A 114 16.66 -8.43 -6.71
C VAL A 114 16.20 -7.27 -7.60
N GLY A 115 16.49 -7.33 -8.91
CA GLY A 115 15.99 -6.35 -9.89
C GLY A 115 14.47 -6.35 -9.99
N LEU A 116 13.83 -7.53 -10.05
CA LEU A 116 12.38 -7.68 -10.01
C LEU A 116 11.78 -7.18 -8.68
N ALA A 117 12.42 -7.52 -7.56
CA ALA A 117 12.00 -7.10 -6.23
C ALA A 117 11.97 -5.57 -6.09
N HIS A 118 13.05 -4.87 -6.48
CA HIS A 118 13.11 -3.41 -6.43
C HIS A 118 12.22 -2.71 -7.46
N ALA A 119 11.85 -3.37 -8.56
CA ALA A 119 10.86 -2.84 -9.51
C ALA A 119 9.41 -3.00 -9.01
N ALA A 120 9.13 -3.98 -8.14
CA ALA A 120 7.79 -4.32 -7.68
C ALA A 120 7.45 -3.80 -6.27
N ARG A 121 8.42 -3.76 -5.34
CA ARG A 121 8.17 -3.61 -3.89
C ARG A 121 8.75 -2.33 -3.32
N LEU A 122 8.30 -1.96 -2.12
CA LEU A 122 8.87 -0.81 -1.40
C LEU A 122 10.32 -1.12 -0.99
N PRO A 123 11.23 -0.13 -0.95
CA PRO A 123 12.60 -0.33 -0.47
C PRO A 123 12.67 -0.94 0.95
N GLU A 124 11.72 -0.61 1.82
CA GLU A 124 11.61 -1.17 3.18
C GLU A 124 11.17 -2.65 3.21
N GLU A 125 10.66 -3.20 2.10
CA GLU A 125 10.26 -4.61 1.98
C GLU A 125 11.38 -5.50 1.41
N VAL A 126 12.46 -4.92 0.88
CA VAL A 126 13.55 -5.64 0.18
C VAL A 126 14.87 -5.51 0.97
N ILE A 127 15.21 -6.56 1.71
CA ILE A 127 16.41 -6.62 2.54
C ILE A 127 17.55 -7.27 1.74
N LEU A 128 18.61 -6.53 1.44
CA LEU A 128 19.83 -7.09 0.88
C LEU A 128 20.81 -7.43 2.01
N ILE A 129 21.28 -8.68 2.06
CA ILE A 129 22.31 -9.15 2.99
C ILE A 129 23.52 -9.70 2.25
N ARG A 130 24.69 -9.74 2.92
CA ARG A 130 25.91 -10.38 2.41
C ARG A 130 26.81 -10.92 3.52
N GLY A 131 27.48 -12.02 3.23
CA GLY A 131 28.45 -12.68 4.11
C GLY A 131 29.88 -12.15 4.01
N ASP A 132 30.18 -11.34 2.98
CA ASP A 132 31.53 -10.96 2.58
C ASP A 132 31.75 -9.42 2.55
N SER A 133 32.97 -8.99 2.22
CA SER A 133 33.40 -7.57 2.19
C SER A 133 33.94 -7.10 0.83
N ASP A 134 33.69 -7.83 -0.26
CA ASP A 134 34.13 -7.48 -1.61
C ASP A 134 33.43 -6.20 -2.14
N PRO A 135 33.94 -5.54 -3.20
CA PRO A 135 33.20 -4.44 -3.83
C PRO A 135 31.82 -4.89 -4.34
N LEU A 136 30.80 -4.05 -4.12
CA LEU A 136 29.47 -4.20 -4.70
C LEU A 136 29.48 -3.80 -6.19
N ASN A 137 28.47 -4.28 -6.94
CA ASN A 137 28.23 -3.79 -8.30
C ASN A 137 27.65 -2.38 -8.23
N PHE A 138 27.88 -1.53 -9.25
CA PHE A 138 27.49 -0.12 -9.19
C PHE A 138 25.97 0.07 -9.06
N ASP A 139 25.18 -0.82 -9.67
CA ASP A 139 23.71 -0.82 -9.65
C ASP A 139 23.12 -0.93 -8.24
N ILE A 140 23.80 -1.68 -7.35
CA ILE A 140 23.39 -1.93 -5.96
C ILE A 140 24.21 -1.13 -4.94
N ALA A 141 25.24 -0.39 -5.36
CA ALA A 141 26.10 0.36 -4.45
C ALA A 141 25.37 1.54 -3.75
N GLY A 142 24.24 1.99 -4.29
CA GLY A 142 23.35 2.97 -3.66
C GLY A 142 22.24 2.36 -2.80
N VAL A 143 22.11 1.03 -2.75
CA VAL A 143 21.09 0.33 -1.96
C VAL A 143 21.65 -0.03 -0.59
N ARG A 144 20.79 -0.07 0.44
CA ARG A 144 21.20 -0.51 1.78
C ARG A 144 21.46 -2.03 1.77
N VAL A 145 22.72 -2.42 1.87
CA VAL A 145 23.15 -3.81 2.03
C VAL A 145 23.70 -4.03 3.43
N HIS A 146 23.17 -5.02 4.14
CA HIS A 146 23.59 -5.36 5.51
C HIS A 146 24.63 -6.48 5.48
N GLN A 147 25.75 -6.30 6.18
CA GLN A 147 26.70 -7.38 6.41
C GLN A 147 26.23 -8.27 7.57
N TYR A 148 26.34 -9.59 7.40
CA TYR A 148 26.17 -10.57 8.47
C TYR A 148 27.33 -11.58 8.41
N PRO A 149 27.85 -12.07 9.54
CA PRO A 149 28.94 -13.06 9.54
C PRO A 149 28.39 -14.50 9.47
N PRO A 150 28.40 -15.19 8.31
CA PRO A 150 27.62 -16.43 8.11
C PRO A 150 28.04 -17.59 9.03
N ASP A 151 29.34 -17.72 9.33
CA ASP A 151 29.89 -18.78 10.19
C ASP A 151 29.85 -18.47 11.70
N ALA A 152 29.45 -17.26 12.10
CA ALA A 152 29.56 -16.83 13.49
C ALA A 152 28.35 -17.24 14.34
N ARG A 153 28.62 -17.52 15.62
CA ARG A 153 27.57 -17.65 16.64
C ARG A 153 26.86 -16.29 16.77
N GLY A 154 25.58 -16.25 16.41
CA GLY A 154 24.78 -15.01 16.33
C GLY A 154 24.36 -14.60 14.91
N ALA A 155 24.85 -15.25 13.85
CA ALA A 155 24.48 -14.95 12.46
C ALA A 155 22.96 -14.94 12.23
N LYS A 156 22.27 -15.95 12.79
CA LYS A 156 20.81 -16.10 12.77
C LYS A 156 20.10 -14.92 13.44
N ASP A 157 20.63 -14.47 14.57
CA ASP A 157 20.01 -13.42 15.40
C ASP A 157 20.18 -12.04 14.75
N VAL A 158 21.27 -11.82 14.00
CA VAL A 158 21.44 -10.65 13.11
C VAL A 158 20.37 -10.65 12.01
N VAL A 159 20.21 -11.75 11.26
CA VAL A 159 19.18 -11.84 10.20
C VAL A 159 17.76 -11.65 10.77
N LYS A 160 17.47 -12.24 11.93
CA LYS A 160 16.21 -12.06 12.66
C LYS A 160 15.96 -10.60 13.09
N MET A 161 17.00 -9.90 13.55
CA MET A 161 16.90 -8.47 13.88
C MET A 161 16.56 -7.62 12.64
N LEU A 162 17.19 -7.90 11.50
CA LEU A 162 16.92 -7.19 10.24
C LEU A 162 15.48 -7.42 9.73
N LEU A 163 14.96 -8.64 9.83
CA LEU A 163 13.56 -8.96 9.50
C LEU A 163 12.58 -8.16 10.36
N LEU A 164 12.83 -8.05 11.67
CA LEU A 164 12.01 -7.27 12.60
C LEU A 164 12.12 -5.75 12.36
N GLU A 165 13.31 -5.23 12.04
CA GLU A 165 13.50 -3.82 11.70
C GLU A 165 12.76 -3.45 10.40
N ALA A 166 12.83 -4.31 9.38
CA ALA A 166 12.11 -4.14 8.12
C ALA A 166 10.59 -4.20 8.29
N LEU A 167 10.07 -5.22 9.00
CA LEU A 167 8.64 -5.35 9.32
C LEU A 167 8.10 -4.11 10.03
N LYS A 168 8.84 -3.62 11.03
CA LYS A 168 8.50 -2.38 11.73
C LYS A 168 8.54 -1.18 10.80
N SER A 169 9.59 -1.04 9.97
CA SER A 169 9.73 0.06 9.01
C SER A 169 8.59 0.10 8.01
N VAL A 170 8.08 -1.06 7.55
CA VAL A 170 6.92 -1.18 6.68
C VAL A 170 5.63 -0.71 7.37
N ASP A 171 5.38 -1.11 8.62
CA ASP A 171 4.18 -0.69 9.36
C ASP A 171 4.26 0.78 9.87
N ASP A 172 5.46 1.30 10.13
CA ASP A 172 5.72 2.74 10.33
C ASP A 172 5.47 3.54 9.04
N ARG A 173 5.95 3.07 7.88
CA ARG A 173 5.70 3.66 6.55
C ARG A 173 4.20 3.73 6.24
N ARG A 174 3.46 2.64 6.51
CA ARG A 174 1.99 2.59 6.40
C ARG A 174 1.31 3.58 7.35
N THR A 175 1.78 3.66 8.59
CA THR A 175 1.28 4.62 9.60
C THR A 175 1.49 6.08 9.15
N ILE A 176 2.61 6.39 8.50
CA ILE A 176 2.87 7.71 7.91
C ILE A 176 1.93 7.97 6.72
N ALA A 177 1.76 7.01 5.82
CA ALA A 177 0.84 7.12 4.68
C ALA A 177 -0.62 7.35 5.13
N VAL A 178 -1.10 6.62 6.14
CA VAL A 178 -2.42 6.83 6.77
C VAL A 178 -2.51 8.24 7.37
N LYS A 179 -1.50 8.71 8.11
CA LYS A 179 -1.49 10.08 8.67
C LYS A 179 -1.48 11.17 7.60
N GLN A 180 -0.81 10.95 6.46
CA GLN A 180 -0.84 11.86 5.31
C GLN A 180 -2.22 11.85 4.61
N ALA A 181 -2.80 10.68 4.39
CA ALA A 181 -4.14 10.53 3.83
C ALA A 181 -5.21 11.24 4.70
N VAL A 182 -5.19 11.05 6.03
CA VAL A 182 -6.11 11.75 6.95
C VAL A 182 -5.98 13.27 6.83
N ARG A 183 -4.77 13.81 6.68
CA ARG A 183 -4.53 15.26 6.48
C ARG A 183 -5.01 15.78 5.12
N SER A 184 -5.24 14.91 4.14
CA SER A 184 -5.78 15.27 2.82
C SER A 184 -7.31 15.23 2.75
N LEU A 185 -7.98 14.74 3.80
CA LEU A 185 -9.45 14.68 3.86
C LEU A 185 -10.06 16.07 4.03
N ASP A 186 -10.99 16.42 3.14
CA ASP A 186 -11.99 17.45 3.41
C ASP A 186 -13.25 16.84 4.07
N LEU A 187 -14.18 17.70 4.49
CA LEU A 187 -15.41 17.28 5.16
C LEU A 187 -16.26 16.34 4.28
N THR A 188 -16.33 16.59 2.97
CA THR A 188 -17.12 15.77 2.04
C THR A 188 -16.50 14.38 1.87
N MET A 189 -15.17 14.29 1.75
CA MET A 189 -14.45 13.02 1.73
C MET A 189 -14.58 12.27 3.05
N TYR A 190 -14.49 12.94 4.21
CA TYR A 190 -14.72 12.28 5.50
C TYR A 190 -16.15 11.73 5.67
N LEU A 191 -17.16 12.50 5.26
CA LEU A 191 -18.57 12.05 5.30
C LEU A 191 -18.82 10.85 4.37
N LEU A 192 -18.19 10.83 3.18
CA LEU A 192 -18.22 9.66 2.29
C LEU A 192 -17.52 8.44 2.91
N LEU A 193 -16.39 8.61 3.59
CA LEU A 193 -15.75 7.50 4.31
C LEU A 193 -16.64 6.96 5.45
N GLN A 194 -17.40 7.82 6.13
CA GLN A 194 -18.38 7.41 7.14
C GLN A 194 -19.58 6.66 6.53
N GLU A 195 -20.04 7.08 5.35
CA GLU A 195 -21.08 6.37 4.58
C GLU A 195 -20.56 5.00 4.08
N GLY A 196 -19.27 4.95 3.71
CA GLY A 196 -18.53 3.75 3.26
C GLY A 196 -18.42 2.59 4.24
N LEU A 197 -18.94 2.75 5.47
CA LEU A 197 -19.28 1.63 6.36
C LEU A 197 -20.39 0.72 5.77
N ARG A 198 -21.02 1.15 4.67
CA ARG A 198 -21.87 0.37 3.77
C ARG A 198 -21.45 0.67 2.32
N ASP A 199 -21.92 -0.13 1.37
CA ASP A 199 -21.70 0.16 -0.05
C ASP A 199 -22.38 1.49 -0.43
N ILE A 200 -21.57 2.48 -0.82
CA ILE A 200 -21.99 3.84 -1.18
C ILE A 200 -22.65 3.77 -2.57
N PRO A 201 -23.92 4.19 -2.74
CA PRO A 201 -24.57 4.21 -4.04
C PRO A 201 -23.95 5.29 -4.95
N HIS A 202 -23.91 5.01 -6.26
CA HIS A 202 -23.53 6.01 -7.25
C HIS A 202 -24.48 7.23 -7.20
N PRO A 203 -23.98 8.48 -7.23
CA PRO A 203 -24.84 9.66 -7.27
C PRO A 203 -25.72 9.69 -8.53
N SER A 204 -27.05 9.65 -8.38
CA SER A 204 -27.99 9.81 -9.50
C SER A 204 -27.95 11.23 -10.07
N THR A 205 -28.00 11.35 -11.40
CA THR A 205 -27.90 12.63 -12.13
C THR A 205 -29.13 12.94 -13.00
N HIS A 206 -30.27 12.28 -12.79
CA HIS A 206 -31.43 12.35 -13.69
C HIS A 206 -32.08 13.75 -13.81
N THR A 207 -31.85 14.67 -12.86
CA THR A 207 -32.31 16.06 -12.93
C THR A 207 -31.15 17.03 -12.78
N MET A 208 -31.25 18.22 -13.38
CA MET A 208 -30.17 19.22 -13.32
C MET A 208 -29.86 19.70 -11.89
N GLY A 209 -30.86 19.71 -10.99
CA GLY A 209 -30.65 19.99 -9.57
C GLY A 209 -29.85 18.89 -8.85
N GLN A 210 -30.16 17.61 -9.11
CA GLN A 210 -29.37 16.48 -8.59
C GLN A 210 -27.95 16.48 -9.16
N ALA A 211 -27.80 16.75 -10.47
CA ALA A 211 -26.49 16.85 -11.11
C ALA A 211 -25.62 17.92 -10.42
N LEU A 212 -26.10 19.15 -10.26
CA LEU A 212 -25.36 20.21 -9.56
C LEU A 212 -25.02 19.86 -8.10
N GLY A 213 -25.95 19.25 -7.36
CA GLY A 213 -25.68 18.76 -5.99
C GLY A 213 -24.66 17.62 -5.94
N SER A 214 -24.63 16.76 -6.96
CA SER A 214 -23.72 15.61 -7.05
C SER A 214 -22.28 15.99 -7.43
N VAL A 215 -22.02 17.13 -8.08
CA VAL A 215 -20.67 17.51 -8.56
C VAL A 215 -19.61 17.40 -7.46
N GLN A 216 -19.89 17.96 -6.28
CA GLN A 216 -18.95 17.91 -5.15
C GLN A 216 -18.76 16.50 -4.61
N ARG A 217 -19.84 15.70 -4.54
CA ARG A 217 -19.81 14.31 -4.10
C ARG A 217 -19.02 13.43 -5.08
N MET A 218 -19.22 13.61 -6.39
CA MET A 218 -18.49 12.89 -7.44
C MET A 218 -17.00 13.27 -7.44
N ALA A 219 -16.67 14.55 -7.28
CA ALA A 219 -15.29 15.01 -7.15
C ALA A 219 -14.60 14.49 -5.87
N ALA A 220 -15.35 14.23 -4.80
CA ALA A 220 -14.85 13.58 -3.58
C ALA A 220 -14.67 12.06 -3.77
N ILE A 221 -15.65 11.37 -4.38
CA ILE A 221 -15.54 9.94 -4.75
C ILE A 221 -14.33 9.71 -5.65
N ASN A 222 -14.15 10.50 -6.71
CA ASN A 222 -13.02 10.37 -7.64
C ASN A 222 -11.67 10.56 -6.93
N ARG A 223 -11.54 11.54 -6.01
CA ARG A 223 -10.31 11.71 -5.21
C ARG A 223 -10.06 10.53 -4.27
N LEU A 224 -11.10 9.98 -3.64
CA LEU A 224 -10.98 8.79 -2.77
C LEU A 224 -10.63 7.52 -3.56
N LEU A 225 -11.13 7.36 -4.80
CA LEU A 225 -10.74 6.30 -5.73
C LEU A 225 -9.27 6.46 -6.16
N SER A 226 -8.86 7.66 -6.61
CA SER A 226 -7.47 7.94 -7.00
C SER A 226 -6.47 7.79 -5.85
N ALA A 227 -6.91 7.97 -4.61
CA ALA A 227 -6.12 7.73 -3.40
C ALA A 227 -6.20 6.28 -2.87
N GLY A 228 -6.90 5.37 -3.56
CA GLY A 228 -7.03 3.96 -3.17
C GLY A 228 -7.82 3.73 -1.87
N MET A 229 -8.62 4.72 -1.42
CA MET A 229 -9.43 4.63 -0.21
C MET A 229 -10.81 4.01 -0.49
N LEU A 230 -11.33 4.20 -1.71
CA LEU A 230 -12.50 3.50 -2.23
C LEU A 230 -12.10 2.53 -3.34
N GLU A 231 -12.86 1.46 -3.49
CA GLU A 231 -12.90 0.57 -4.65
C GLU A 231 -14.28 0.61 -5.31
N VAL A 232 -14.36 0.26 -6.59
CA VAL A 232 -15.62 0.15 -7.34
C VAL A 232 -16.15 -1.27 -7.23
N VAL A 233 -17.37 -1.43 -6.74
CA VAL A 233 -18.06 -2.72 -6.62
C VAL A 233 -19.24 -2.75 -7.59
N PHE A 234 -19.18 -3.66 -8.55
CA PHE A 234 -20.31 -3.96 -9.42
C PHE A 234 -21.22 -4.99 -8.74
N LYS A 235 -22.53 -4.74 -8.72
CA LYS A 235 -23.51 -5.73 -8.27
C LYS A 235 -23.66 -6.82 -9.33
N GLU A 236 -23.99 -8.04 -8.91
CA GLU A 236 -24.13 -9.19 -9.82
C GLU A 236 -25.12 -8.88 -10.95
N VAL A 237 -24.65 -8.93 -12.21
CA VAL A 237 -25.45 -8.58 -13.39
C VAL A 237 -26.40 -9.73 -13.74
N THR A 238 -27.50 -9.82 -12.99
CA THR A 238 -28.64 -10.67 -13.38
C THR A 238 -29.35 -10.07 -14.60
N ALA A 239 -30.04 -10.89 -15.40
CA ALA A 239 -30.79 -10.40 -16.57
C ALA A 239 -31.81 -9.30 -16.22
N LYS A 240 -32.33 -9.28 -14.98
CA LYS A 240 -33.27 -8.26 -14.46
C LYS A 240 -32.62 -6.90 -14.11
N LEU A 241 -31.30 -6.78 -14.27
CA LEU A 241 -30.54 -5.55 -14.06
C LEU A 241 -30.06 -4.90 -15.36
N LEU A 242 -30.23 -5.55 -16.51
CA LEU A 242 -29.92 -4.96 -17.82
C LEU A 242 -30.85 -3.80 -18.19
N ASP A 243 -32.09 -3.83 -17.70
CA ASP A 243 -33.11 -2.78 -17.90
C ASP A 243 -33.02 -1.64 -16.86
N ARG A 244 -32.02 -1.63 -15.97
CA ARG A 244 -31.88 -0.64 -14.89
C ARG A 244 -30.84 0.44 -15.21
N PRO A 245 -30.97 1.65 -14.61
CA PRO A 245 -29.93 2.67 -14.68
C PRO A 245 -28.60 2.13 -14.16
N VAL A 246 -27.50 2.52 -14.81
CA VAL A 246 -26.12 2.06 -14.50
C VAL A 246 -25.73 2.47 -13.08
N GLU A 247 -26.29 3.58 -12.59
CA GLU A 247 -26.15 4.07 -11.21
C GLU A 247 -26.66 3.07 -10.15
N GLU A 248 -27.58 2.17 -10.50
CA GLU A 248 -27.98 1.06 -9.62
C GLU A 248 -27.00 -0.12 -9.66
N MET A 249 -26.28 -0.31 -10.76
CA MET A 249 -25.33 -1.42 -10.94
C MET A 249 -24.00 -1.19 -10.22
N VAL A 250 -23.62 0.09 -10.04
CA VAL A 250 -22.35 0.53 -9.45
C VAL A 250 -22.53 0.99 -8.00
N ALA A 251 -21.63 0.53 -7.12
CA ALA A 251 -21.44 1.07 -5.79
C ALA A 251 -19.94 1.26 -5.47
N TYR A 252 -19.63 1.94 -4.37
CA TYR A 252 -18.26 2.11 -3.88
C TYR A 252 -18.11 1.58 -2.46
N ARG A 253 -17.00 0.92 -2.18
CA ARG A 253 -16.70 0.31 -0.87
C ARG A 253 -15.38 0.84 -0.33
N LEU A 254 -15.24 0.91 0.99
CA LEU A 254 -13.95 1.18 1.62
C LEU A 254 -12.96 0.04 1.34
N THR A 255 -11.78 0.38 0.84
CA THR A 255 -10.65 -0.55 0.84
C THR A 255 -10.14 -0.77 2.28
N PRO A 256 -9.27 -1.77 2.54
CA PRO A 256 -8.58 -1.87 3.82
C PRO A 256 -7.80 -0.60 4.19
N PHE A 257 -7.25 0.11 3.20
CA PHE A 257 -6.58 1.41 3.40
C PHE A 257 -7.58 2.51 3.76
N GLY A 258 -8.69 2.64 3.01
CA GLY A 258 -9.74 3.62 3.32
C GLY A 258 -10.36 3.40 4.70
N SER A 259 -10.51 2.13 5.11
CA SER A 259 -10.96 1.74 6.45
C SER A 259 -9.98 2.18 7.54
N ALA A 260 -8.68 1.98 7.34
CA ALA A 260 -7.64 2.42 8.26
C ALA A 260 -7.54 3.96 8.34
N VAL A 261 -7.67 4.65 7.20
CA VAL A 261 -7.75 6.12 7.13
C VAL A 261 -8.98 6.65 7.84
N PHE A 262 -10.16 6.05 7.65
CA PHE A 262 -11.37 6.44 8.36
C PHE A 262 -11.25 6.22 9.88
N ALA A 263 -10.70 5.07 10.31
CA ALA A 263 -10.46 4.80 11.72
C ALA A 263 -9.50 5.82 12.36
N ALA A 264 -8.39 6.16 11.68
CA ALA A 264 -7.44 7.16 12.14
C ALA A 264 -8.02 8.59 12.12
N ALA A 265 -8.82 8.94 11.12
CA ALA A 265 -9.55 10.21 11.05
C ALA A 265 -10.57 10.32 12.19
N ARG A 266 -11.32 9.25 12.47
CA ARG A 266 -12.27 9.20 13.59
C ARG A 266 -11.57 9.27 14.95
N GLN A 267 -10.40 8.66 15.12
CA GLN A 267 -9.59 8.82 16.32
C GLN A 267 -9.10 10.27 16.51
N GLN A 268 -8.70 10.96 15.43
CA GLN A 268 -8.40 12.38 15.49
C GLN A 268 -9.66 13.23 15.75
N GLN A 269 -10.81 12.86 15.19
CA GLN A 269 -12.10 13.50 15.48
C GLN A 269 -12.69 13.14 16.85
N ASN A 270 -12.10 12.21 17.63
CA ASN A 270 -12.28 12.16 19.08
C ASN A 270 -11.59 13.35 19.80
N PHE A 271 -11.19 14.38 19.06
CA PHE A 271 -11.25 15.77 19.50
C PHE A 271 -12.69 16.19 19.91
N LEU A 272 -13.75 15.48 19.53
CA LEU A 272 -15.17 15.81 19.81
C LEU A 272 -15.47 16.11 21.30
N PRO A 273 -15.04 15.30 22.28
CA PRO A 273 -15.15 15.66 23.70
C PRO A 273 -14.34 16.91 24.08
N GLY A 274 -13.17 17.13 23.46
CA GLY A 274 -12.37 18.34 23.62
C GLY A 274 -13.01 19.58 23.00
N TRP A 275 -13.68 19.44 21.85
CA TRP A 275 -14.48 20.47 21.20
C TRP A 275 -15.75 20.76 21.98
N GLN A 276 -16.45 19.74 22.48
CA GLN A 276 -17.59 19.90 23.40
C GLN A 276 -17.19 20.50 24.75
N ALA A 277 -15.97 20.29 25.22
CA ALA A 277 -15.41 20.98 26.38
C ALA A 277 -15.03 22.44 26.04
N TRP A 278 -14.41 22.68 24.88
CA TRP A 278 -14.06 24.02 24.40
C TRP A 278 -15.29 24.89 24.14
N LEU A 279 -16.35 24.35 23.52
CA LEU A 279 -17.63 25.03 23.33
C LEU A 279 -18.29 25.43 24.66
N LYS A 280 -18.01 24.72 25.76
CA LYS A 280 -18.46 25.09 27.12
C LYS A 280 -17.61 26.19 27.78
N THR A 281 -16.48 26.58 27.19
CA THR A 281 -15.67 27.72 27.67
C THR A 281 -16.27 29.05 27.23
N PRO A 282 -15.95 30.18 27.89
CA PRO A 282 -16.38 31.51 27.46
C PRO A 282 -16.02 31.85 26.01
N MET A 283 -14.84 31.44 25.53
CA MET A 283 -14.44 31.63 24.13
C MET A 283 -15.29 30.82 23.15
N GLY A 284 -15.60 29.56 23.49
CA GLY A 284 -16.46 28.70 22.66
C GLY A 284 -17.89 29.21 22.55
N ASN A 285 -18.46 29.71 23.66
CA ASN A 285 -19.76 30.36 23.67
C ASN A 285 -19.77 31.67 22.86
N ALA A 286 -18.79 32.56 23.06
CA ALA A 286 -18.69 33.80 22.28
C ALA A 286 -18.53 33.55 20.77
N TRP A 287 -17.79 32.50 20.38
CA TRP A 287 -17.72 32.05 19.00
C TRP A 287 -19.07 31.55 18.48
N LEU A 288 -19.80 30.71 19.24
CA LEU A 288 -21.14 30.25 18.87
C LEU A 288 -22.13 31.41 18.66
N GLU A 289 -22.11 32.42 19.53
CA GLU A 289 -22.99 33.59 19.40
C GLU A 289 -22.66 34.44 18.16
N SER A 290 -21.38 34.56 17.80
CA SER A 290 -20.96 35.20 16.54
C SER A 290 -21.50 34.47 15.29
N GLN A 291 -21.60 33.14 15.35
CA GLN A 291 -22.15 32.34 14.24
C GLN A 291 -23.69 32.47 14.16
N LYS A 292 -24.38 32.57 15.30
CA LYS A 292 -25.84 32.84 15.33
C LYS A 292 -26.18 34.19 14.72
N THR A 293 -25.54 35.27 15.17
CA THR A 293 -25.76 36.62 14.61
C THR A 293 -25.43 36.70 13.12
N ALA A 294 -24.38 36.00 12.66
CA ALA A 294 -24.06 35.90 11.23
C ALA A 294 -25.11 35.10 10.41
N ALA A 295 -25.80 34.12 11.01
CA ALA A 295 -26.88 33.37 10.37
C ALA A 295 -28.22 34.14 10.36
N GLU A 296 -28.52 34.84 11.45
CA GLU A 296 -29.69 35.72 11.58
C GLU A 296 -29.60 36.89 10.59
N ALA A 297 -28.43 37.54 10.49
CA ALA A 297 -28.17 38.60 9.51
C ALA A 297 -28.36 38.11 8.06
N LYS A 298 -27.91 36.89 7.73
CA LYS A 298 -28.14 36.30 6.40
C LYS A 298 -29.63 36.05 6.14
N THR A 299 -30.36 35.52 7.11
CA THR A 299 -31.80 35.28 7.00
C THR A 299 -32.57 36.59 6.79
N ALA A 300 -32.23 37.64 7.55
CA ALA A 300 -32.82 38.97 7.40
C ALA A 300 -32.47 39.66 6.07
N SER A 301 -31.31 39.34 5.48
CA SER A 301 -30.85 39.93 4.20
C SER A 301 -31.49 39.33 2.94
N ASN A 302 -32.34 38.30 3.09
CA ASN A 302 -32.95 37.58 1.97
C ASN A 302 -34.44 37.93 1.89
N PRO A 303 -34.84 39.02 1.22
CA PRO A 303 -36.23 39.47 1.19
C PRO A 303 -37.14 38.41 0.57
N THR A 304 -38.31 38.23 1.17
CA THR A 304 -39.37 37.38 0.62
C THR A 304 -39.80 37.93 -0.73
N VAL A 305 -39.49 37.21 -1.80
CA VAL A 305 -40.08 37.44 -3.12
C VAL A 305 -41.54 36.98 -3.04
N ASP A 306 -42.46 37.92 -2.86
CA ASP A 306 -43.88 37.63 -2.78
C ASP A 306 -44.35 36.92 -4.06
N ALA A 307 -44.85 35.70 -3.89
CA ALA A 307 -45.31 34.86 -4.98
C ALA A 307 -46.76 35.22 -5.33
N ASP A 308 -46.93 36.15 -6.27
CA ASP A 308 -48.24 36.54 -6.82
C ASP A 308 -48.96 35.30 -7.40
N ALA A 309 -49.98 34.83 -6.68
CA ALA A 309 -50.68 33.59 -7.02
C ALA A 309 -51.80 33.86 -8.06
N PRO A 310 -51.75 33.27 -9.27
CA PRO A 310 -52.76 33.50 -10.29
C PRO A 310 -54.10 32.87 -9.87
N LYS A 311 -55.14 33.69 -9.74
CA LYS A 311 -56.50 33.24 -9.44
C LYS A 311 -57.08 32.50 -10.65
N SER A 312 -57.34 31.20 -10.51
CA SER A 312 -58.10 30.43 -11.48
C SER A 312 -59.58 30.85 -11.46
N GLY A 313 -60.04 31.48 -12.55
CA GLY A 313 -61.45 31.80 -12.74
C GLY A 313 -62.27 30.57 -13.15
N ALA A 314 -63.48 30.44 -12.62
CA ALA A 314 -64.43 29.39 -12.98
C ALA A 314 -65.45 29.90 -14.00
N HIS A 315 -65.56 29.22 -15.15
CA HIS A 315 -66.56 29.43 -16.21
C HIS A 315 -66.89 28.09 -16.87
N GLY A 316 -68.16 27.89 -17.24
CA GLY A 316 -68.66 26.71 -17.97
C GLY A 316 -69.33 25.69 -17.09
#